data_AF-A0A3D2PZT5-F1
#
_entry.id   AF-A0A3D2PZT5-F1
#
_cell.length_a   1.000
_cell.length_b   1.000
_cell.length_c   1.000
_cell.angle_alpha   90.00
_cell.angle_beta   90.00
_cell.angle_gamma   90.00
#
_symmetry.space_group_name_H-M   'P 1'
#
loop_
_entity.id
_entity.type
_entity.pdbx_description
1 polymer ?
#
loop_
_entity_poly.entity_id
_entity_poly.type
_entity_poly.pdbx_seq_one_letter_code
_entity_poly.pdbx_strand_id
1 'polypeptide(L)'
;YIEKSQLPKLLEGEHYWEDLIGLEVINQQQVVLGKVSNLVDTGANNVLVVSGDKESSSSKDRKEHWVPYIEPFLISVDIGKKQILVDWDEDF
;
A
#
# COMPACT_ATOMS: atom_id res chain seq x y z
N TYR A 1 19.38 17.35 11.60
CA TYR A 1 19.19 17.19 10.15
C TYR A 1 18.54 15.83 9.93
N ILE A 2 17.21 15.82 9.89
CA ILE A 2 16.35 14.76 9.33
C ILE A 2 15.21 15.56 8.70
N GLU A 3 15.03 15.43 7.39
CA GLU A 3 14.11 16.25 6.61
C GLU A 3 12.68 15.75 6.81
N LYS A 4 11.90 16.51 7.60
CA LYS A 4 10.48 16.27 7.92
C LYS A 4 9.52 16.50 6.72
N SER A 5 9.97 16.26 5.49
CA SER A 5 9.29 16.66 4.25
C SER A 5 8.82 15.50 3.36
N GLN A 6 9.05 14.23 3.73
CA GLN A 6 8.63 13.08 2.91
C GLN A 6 7.45 12.27 3.45
N LEU A 7 7.07 12.48 4.70
CA LEU A 7 5.75 12.06 5.17
C LEU A 7 4.79 13.24 4.94
N PRO A 8 3.82 13.17 4.01
CA PRO A 8 2.72 14.11 4.03
C PRO A 8 2.14 14.06 5.44
N LYS A 9 2.16 15.22 6.09
CA LYS A 9 1.65 15.47 7.44
C LYS A 9 0.49 14.52 7.73
N LEU A 10 0.70 13.63 8.71
CA LEU A 10 -0.36 13.03 9.51
C LEU A 10 -1.09 14.18 10.23
N LEU A 11 -1.88 14.94 9.47
CA LEU A 11 -2.97 15.73 9.97
C LEU A 11 -4.13 14.75 10.07
N GLU A 12 -4.42 14.38 11.32
CA GLU A 12 -5.76 13.98 11.75
C GLU A 12 -6.26 12.68 11.13
N GLY A 13 -5.58 11.59 11.47
CA GLY A 13 -6.09 10.32 12.05
C GLY A 13 -7.42 9.67 11.66
N GLU A 14 -8.35 10.28 10.94
CA GLU A 14 -9.70 9.73 10.76
C GLU A 14 -10.20 9.67 9.31
N HIS A 15 -9.58 10.35 8.34
CA HIS A 15 -10.14 10.44 6.97
C HIS A 15 -9.26 9.90 5.83
N TYR A 16 -7.97 9.63 6.04
CA TYR A 16 -7.10 9.21 4.93
C TYR A 16 -7.19 7.71 4.60
N TRP A 17 -7.54 6.85 5.57
CA TRP A 17 -7.51 5.40 5.35
C TRP A 17 -8.57 4.92 4.37
N GLU A 18 -9.78 5.43 4.47
CA GLU A 18 -10.86 5.11 3.54
C GLU A 18 -10.53 5.55 2.12
N ASP A 19 -9.84 6.69 1.97
CA ASP A 19 -9.34 7.17 0.69
C ASP A 19 -8.19 6.32 0.12
N LEU A 20 -7.50 5.52 0.94
CA LEU A 20 -6.49 4.55 0.49
C LEU A 20 -7.10 3.21 0.10
N ILE A 21 -8.27 2.85 0.62
CA ILE A 21 -8.96 1.60 0.28
C ILE A 21 -9.39 1.64 -1.19
N GLY A 22 -9.09 0.58 -1.93
CA GLY A 22 -9.35 0.46 -3.35
C GLY A 22 -8.28 1.07 -4.25
N LEU A 23 -7.22 1.66 -3.70
CA LEU A 23 -6.07 2.11 -4.49
C LEU A 23 -5.29 0.90 -5.01
N GLU A 24 -4.79 1.05 -6.22
CA GLU A 24 -3.93 0.06 -6.85
C GLU A 24 -2.52 0.19 -6.30
N VAL A 25 -1.97 -0.93 -5.80
CA VAL A 25 -0.62 -0.98 -5.26
C VAL A 25 0.29 -1.61 -6.29
N ILE A 26 1.31 -0.85 -6.67
CA ILE A 26 2.31 -1.24 -7.67
C ILE A 26 3.68 -1.24 -7.03
N ASN A 27 4.56 -2.14 -7.48
CA ASN A 27 5.94 -2.15 -7.03
C ASN A 27 6.88 -1.34 -7.94
N GLN A 28 8.17 -1.24 -7.57
CA GLN A 28 9.19 -0.58 -8.39
C GLN A 28 9.36 -1.21 -9.78
N GLN A 29 8.99 -2.48 -9.94
CA GLN A 29 9.02 -3.21 -11.22
C GLN A 29 7.78 -2.92 -12.08
N GLN A 30 6.90 -2.00 -11.64
CA GLN A 30 5.62 -1.69 -12.27
C GLN A 30 4.67 -2.91 -12.32
N VAL A 31 4.87 -3.87 -11.42
CA VAL A 31 3.97 -5.01 -11.23
C VAL A 31 2.86 -4.57 -10.28
N VAL A 32 1.61 -4.81 -10.71
CA VAL A 32 0.43 -4.60 -9.87
C VAL A 32 0.35 -5.75 -8.86
N LEU A 33 0.61 -5.43 -7.60
CA LEU A 33 0.45 -6.38 -6.49
C LEU A 33 -1.03 -6.62 -6.19
N GLY A 34 -1.88 -5.63 -6.51
CA GLY A 34 -3.32 -5.72 -6.34
C GLY A 34 -3.90 -4.40 -5.85
N LYS A 35 -4.96 -4.46 -5.06
CA LYS A 35 -5.62 -3.27 -4.51
C LYS A 35 -5.67 -3.31 -3.00
N VAL A 36 -5.49 -2.14 -2.37
CA VAL A 36 -5.66 -2.00 -0.93
C VAL A 36 -7.08 -2.43 -0.57
N SER A 37 -7.17 -3.51 0.19
CA SER A 37 -8.43 -4.08 0.64
C SER A 37 -8.74 -3.67 2.06
N ASN A 38 -7.72 -3.53 2.90
CA ASN A 38 -7.88 -3.07 4.26
C ASN A 38 -6.59 -2.44 4.78
N LEU A 39 -6.68 -1.70 5.89
CA LEU A 39 -5.53 -1.24 6.65
C LEU A 39 -5.63 -1.79 8.07
N VAL A 40 -4.51 -2.28 8.59
CA VAL A 40 -4.40 -2.84 9.95
C VAL A 40 -3.43 -1.99 10.74
N ASP A 41 -3.91 -1.33 11.78
CA ASP A 41 -3.03 -0.73 12.79
C ASP A 41 -2.60 -1.82 13.78
N THR A 42 -1.29 -2.04 13.88
CA THR A 42 -0.72 -3.02 14.83
C THR A 42 -0.29 -2.36 16.15
N GLY A 43 -0.60 -1.08 16.35
CA GLY A 43 -0.18 -0.28 17.51
C GLY A 43 1.29 0.17 17.47
N ALA A 44 2.12 -0.47 16.64
CA ALA A 44 3.51 -0.07 16.40
C ALA A 44 3.69 0.55 15.00
N ASN A 45 3.11 -0.08 13.98
CA ASN A 45 3.11 0.42 12.60
C ASN A 45 1.78 0.10 11.91
N ASN A 46 1.44 0.89 10.90
CA ASN A 46 0.30 0.62 10.03
C ASN A 46 0.71 -0.38 8.95
N VAL A 47 -0.17 -1.32 8.62
CA VAL A 47 0.04 -2.32 7.57
C VAL A 47 -1.09 -2.20 6.54
N LEU A 48 -0.73 -2.01 5.28
CA LEU A 48 -1.65 -2.09 4.15
C LEU A 48 -1.87 -3.57 3.82
N VAL A 49 -3.14 -3.98 3.79
CA VAL A 49 -3.55 -5.29 3.28
C VAL A 49 -3.95 -5.10 1.83
N VAL A 50 -3.16 -5.64 0.92
CA VAL A 50 -3.38 -5.60 -0.52
C VAL A 50 -3.86 -6.97 -0.97
N SER A 51 -5.01 -7.04 -1.63
CA SER A 51 -5.45 -8.29 -2.26
C SER A 51 -5.07 -8.30 -3.72
N GLY A 52 -4.38 -9.36 -4.15
CA GLY A 52 -4.17 -9.68 -5.55
C GLY A 52 -5.49 -9.86 -6.30
N ASP A 53 -5.47 -9.63 -7.61
CA ASP A 53 -6.67 -9.67 -8.44
C ASP A 53 -7.25 -11.09 -8.53
N LYS A 54 -8.54 -11.22 -8.19
CA LYS A 54 -9.24 -12.51 -8.12
C LYS A 54 -9.53 -13.14 -9.49
N GLU A 55 -9.37 -12.39 -10.58
CA GLU A 55 -9.72 -12.82 -11.94
C GLU A 55 -8.65 -13.73 -12.57
N SER A 56 -7.43 -13.72 -12.04
CA SER A 56 -6.42 -14.68 -12.48
C SER A 56 -6.79 -16.10 -12.03
N SER A 57 -6.99 -16.99 -13.01
CA SER A 57 -7.40 -18.40 -12.80
C SER A 57 -6.32 -19.27 -12.14
N SER A 58 -5.16 -18.70 -11.83
CA SER A 58 -4.07 -19.34 -11.13
C SER A 58 -4.20 -19.11 -9.62
N SER A 59 -4.17 -20.18 -8.82
CA SER A 59 -4.27 -20.09 -7.35
C SER A 59 -3.18 -19.25 -6.67
N LYS A 60 -2.14 -18.82 -7.38
CA LYS A 60 -1.06 -17.98 -6.87
C LYS A 60 -1.47 -16.52 -6.69
N ASP A 61 -2.42 -16.04 -7.48
CA ASP A 61 -2.74 -14.62 -7.63
C ASP A 61 -3.76 -14.11 -6.60
N ARG A 62 -4.31 -15.00 -5.75
CA ARG A 62 -5.15 -14.64 -4.61
C ARG A 62 -4.36 -14.33 -3.34
N LYS A 63 -3.06 -14.06 -3.47
CA LYS A 63 -2.22 -13.78 -2.31
C LYS A 63 -2.57 -12.40 -1.75
N GLU A 64 -2.64 -12.33 -0.42
CA GLU A 64 -2.78 -11.08 0.30
C GLU A 64 -1.38 -10.60 0.68
N HIS A 65 -1.01 -9.39 0.28
CA HIS A 65 0.27 -8.78 0.63
C HIS A 65 0.06 -7.81 1.79
N TRP A 66 0.89 -7.99 2.82
CA TRP A 66 0.84 -7.20 4.05
C TRP A 66 2.00 -6.23 4.04
N VAL A 67 1.79 -5.07 3.42
CA VAL A 67 2.84 -4.08 3.16
C VAL A 67 2.88 -3.06 4.29
N PRO A 68 3.97 -2.94 5.06
CA PRO A 68 4.10 -1.92 6.09
C PRO A 68 4.05 -0.52 5.49
N TYR A 69 3.17 0.35 6.01
CA TYR A 69 3.03 1.74 5.56
C TYR A 69 4.10 2.63 6.22
N ILE A 70 5.35 2.43 5.84
CA ILE A 70 6.52 3.16 6.38
C ILE A 70 7.52 3.48 5.25
N GLU A 71 8.34 4.52 5.45
CA GLU A 71 9.22 5.11 4.42
C GLU A 71 10.31 4.22 3.77
N PRO A 72 10.70 3.01 4.25
CA PRO A 72 11.48 2.12 3.38
C PRO A 72 10.64 1.41 2.32
N PHE A 73 9.38 1.09 2.62
CA PHE A 73 8.50 0.31 1.74
C PHE A 73 7.53 1.18 0.95
N LEU A 74 7.18 2.37 1.44
CA LEU A 74 6.30 3.31 0.77
C LEU A 74 7.12 4.32 -0.03
N ILE A 75 7.13 4.19 -1.36
CA ILE A 75 7.92 5.05 -2.25
C ILE A 75 7.14 6.30 -2.64
N SER A 76 5.88 6.15 -3.08
CA SER A 76 5.03 7.28 -3.50
C SER A 76 3.55 6.94 -3.36
N VAL A 77 2.72 7.95 -3.13
CA VAL A 77 1.26 7.82 -3.06
C VAL A 77 0.63 8.85 -4.00
N ASP A 78 -0.04 8.36 -5.04
CA ASP A 78 -0.68 9.17 -6.07
C ASP A 78 -2.20 9.03 -5.98
N ILE A 79 -2.84 9.82 -5.11
CA ILE A 79 -4.29 9.81 -4.91
C ILE A 79 -5.04 10.18 -6.20
N GLY A 80 -4.50 11.11 -7.00
CA GLY A 80 -5.10 11.51 -8.27
C GLY A 80 -5.18 10.39 -9.31
N LYS A 81 -4.23 9.45 -9.28
CA LYS A 81 -4.24 8.23 -10.10
C LYS A 81 -4.83 7.01 -9.37
N LYS A 82 -5.14 7.16 -8.08
CA LYS A 82 -5.49 6.06 -7.17
C LYS A 82 -4.46 4.93 -7.18
N GLN A 83 -3.18 5.31 -7.17
CA GLN A 83 -2.05 4.37 -7.22
C GLN A 83 -1.09 4.61 -6.06
N ILE A 84 -0.53 3.53 -5.51
CA ILE A 84 0.49 3.55 -4.46
C ILE A 84 1.70 2.79 -4.98
N LEU A 85 2.85 3.47 -5.03
CA LEU A 85 4.13 2.86 -5.36
C LEU A 85 4.81 2.39 -4.07
N VAL A 86 5.03 1.09 -3.97
CA VAL A 86 5.72 0.46 -2.85
C VAL A 86 6.97 -0.29 -3.32
N ASP A 87 7.88 -0.56 -2.40
CA ASP A 87 8.99 -1.48 -2.61
C ASP A 87 8.64 -2.82 -1.97
N TRP A 88 7.77 -3.58 -2.62
CA TRP A 88 7.32 -4.89 -2.14
C TRP A 88 7.34 -5.93 -3.25
N ASP A 89 7.76 -7.14 -2.92
CA ASP A 89 7.89 -8.24 -3.86
C ASP A 89 6.60 -9.07 -3.92
N GLU A 90 6.18 -9.50 -5.10
CA GLU A 90 4.96 -10.29 -5.29
C GLU A 90 5.07 -11.70 -4.69
N ASP A 91 6.30 -12.21 -4.49
CA ASP A 91 6.50 -13.55 -3.94
C ASP A 91 6.45 -13.57 -2.40
N PHE A 92 6.48 -12.40 -1.74
CA PHE A 92 6.46 -12.24 -0.27
C PHE A 92 5.06 -12.31 0.35
#